data_AF-A0A932T5Z2-F1
#
_entry.id   AF-A0A932T5Z2-F1
#
_cell.length_a   1.000
_cell.length_b   1.000
_cell.length_c   1.000
_cell.angle_alpha   90.00
_cell.angle_beta   90.00
_cell.angle_gamma   90.00
#
_symmetry.space_group_name_H-M   'P 1'
#
loop_
_entity.id
_entity.type
_entity.pdbx_description
1 polymer ?
#
loop_
_entity_poly.entity_id
_entity_poly.type
_entity_poly.pdbx_seq_one_letter_code
_entity_poly.pdbx_strand_id
1 'polypeptide(L)'
;MPAFKLYGNLVYFAGYKNHVGFYPGAGGIAEFKKELSIYKSAKGSVQFPLDKPLPLTLITKIVQFRVKQNEEKEKKKTLRTCLKGHQYYKTSDCPTCPICEKEHKPTEGFLSLLAAPARRALENKGIKTLQQLAKFTEKEILALHGMGPGSLPKLRTSLTKEKLSFKK
;
A
#
# COMPACT_ATOMS: atom_id res chain seq x y z
N MET A 1 -2.22 -15.66 -2.40
CA MET A 1 -1.69 -16.02 -1.06
C MET A 1 -2.81 -15.86 -0.05
N PRO A 2 -3.25 -16.94 0.63
CA PRO A 2 -4.23 -16.87 1.69
C PRO A 2 -3.85 -15.90 2.82
N ALA A 3 -4.85 -15.31 3.46
CA ALA A 3 -4.67 -14.35 4.55
C ALA A 3 -5.74 -14.52 5.62
N PHE A 4 -5.34 -14.41 6.87
CA PHE A 4 -6.26 -14.09 7.97
C PHE A 4 -6.39 -12.58 8.09
N LYS A 5 -7.60 -12.10 8.41
CA LYS A 5 -7.91 -10.68 8.55
C LYS A 5 -8.52 -10.40 9.92
N LEU A 6 -8.08 -9.30 10.53
CA LEU A 6 -8.64 -8.71 11.74
C LEU A 6 -8.30 -7.21 11.68
N TYR A 7 -9.30 -6.34 11.55
CA TYR A 7 -9.09 -4.88 11.37
C TYR A 7 -8.09 -4.52 10.25
N GLY A 8 -8.09 -5.33 9.18
CA GLY A 8 -7.07 -5.31 8.13
C GLY A 8 -6.39 -6.68 8.01
N ASN A 9 -5.23 -6.73 7.35
CA ASN A 9 -4.49 -7.98 7.22
C ASN A 9 -3.81 -8.34 8.55
N LEU A 10 -4.05 -9.56 9.03
CA LEU A 10 -3.42 -10.07 10.25
C LEU A 10 -2.09 -10.73 9.90
N VAL A 11 -2.16 -11.84 9.17
CA VAL A 11 -1.02 -12.60 8.65
C VAL A 11 -1.37 -13.24 7.30
N TYR A 12 -0.35 -13.48 6.48
CA TYR A 12 -0.46 -14.31 5.28
C TYR A 12 0.39 -15.56 5.40
N PHE A 13 0.11 -16.54 4.56
CA PHE A 13 0.96 -17.73 4.40
C PHE A 13 0.86 -18.28 2.98
N ALA A 14 1.92 -18.91 2.49
CA ALA A 14 1.97 -19.56 1.19
C ALA A 14 2.85 -20.83 1.25
N GLY A 15 2.47 -21.86 0.50
CA GLY A 15 3.33 -23.02 0.25
C GLY A 15 4.25 -22.78 -0.95
N TYR A 16 5.50 -23.22 -0.83
CA TYR A 16 6.51 -23.23 -1.90
C TYR A 16 7.19 -24.59 -1.96
N LYS A 17 7.95 -24.86 -3.04
CA LYS A 17 8.60 -26.15 -3.29
C LYS A 17 9.41 -26.69 -2.09
N ASN A 18 10.10 -25.81 -1.35
CA ASN A 18 11.02 -26.20 -0.28
C ASN A 18 10.67 -25.59 1.10
N HIS A 19 9.64 -24.74 1.20
CA HIS A 19 9.32 -24.05 2.46
C HIS A 19 7.86 -23.59 2.51
N VAL A 20 7.37 -23.31 3.71
CA VAL A 20 6.18 -22.49 3.95
C VAL A 20 6.64 -21.05 4.19
N GLY A 21 6.12 -20.12 3.40
CA GLY A 21 6.27 -18.69 3.64
C GLY A 21 5.24 -18.23 4.66
N PHE A 22 5.68 -17.52 5.70
CA PHE A 22 4.82 -16.87 6.69
C PHE A 22 5.10 -15.36 6.73
N TYR A 23 4.03 -14.56 6.75
CA TYR A 23 4.12 -13.12 6.54
C TYR A 23 3.37 -12.37 7.65
N PRO A 24 4.00 -12.18 8.81
CA PRO A 24 3.43 -11.41 9.90
C PRO A 24 3.61 -9.90 9.73
N GLY A 25 4.20 -9.45 8.61
CA GLY A 25 4.51 -8.04 8.39
C GLY A 25 5.71 -7.55 9.22
N ALA A 26 6.10 -6.31 9.01
CA ALA A 26 7.37 -5.81 9.54
C ALA A 26 7.44 -5.71 11.06
N GLY A 27 6.33 -5.34 11.71
CA GLY A 27 6.27 -5.32 13.18
C GLY A 27 6.48 -6.70 13.77
N GLY A 28 5.84 -7.74 13.20
CA GLY A 28 5.96 -9.12 13.70
C GLY A 28 7.36 -9.70 13.51
N ILE A 29 8.02 -9.42 12.37
CA ILE A 29 9.41 -9.85 12.16
C ILE A 29 10.38 -9.12 13.09
N ALA A 30 10.18 -7.80 13.27
CA ALA A 30 11.07 -7.00 14.10
C ALA A 30 11.03 -7.42 15.58
N GLU A 31 9.84 -7.66 16.12
CA GLU A 31 9.64 -8.09 17.51
C GLU A 31 10.31 -9.43 17.81
N PHE A 32 10.11 -10.42 16.94
CA PHE A 32 10.60 -11.81 17.14
C PHE A 32 11.89 -12.09 16.38
N LYS A 33 12.71 -11.06 16.11
CA LYS A 33 13.91 -11.18 15.28
C LYS A 33 14.91 -12.20 15.84
N LYS A 34 15.04 -12.29 17.17
CA LYS A 34 15.97 -13.21 17.84
C LYS A 34 15.52 -14.66 17.66
N GLU A 35 14.26 -14.97 17.93
CA GLU A 35 13.69 -16.30 17.78
C GLU A 35 13.63 -16.75 16.32
N LEU A 36 13.46 -15.81 15.40
CA LEU A 36 13.42 -16.07 13.97
C LEU A 36 14.81 -16.15 13.31
N SER A 37 15.89 -15.88 14.05
CA SER A 37 17.26 -15.80 13.49
C SER A 37 17.76 -17.12 12.87
N ILE A 38 17.22 -18.25 13.30
CA ILE A 38 17.52 -19.58 12.77
C ILE A 38 16.85 -19.87 11.42
N TYR A 39 15.91 -19.02 11.00
CA TYR A 39 15.17 -19.16 9.75
C TYR A 39 15.56 -18.06 8.75
N LYS A 40 15.45 -18.37 7.47
CA LYS A 40 15.59 -17.36 6.42
C LYS A 40 14.44 -16.36 6.51
N SER A 41 14.76 -15.09 6.74
CA SER A 41 13.77 -14.03 6.90
C SER A 41 14.10 -12.79 6.07
N ALA A 42 13.08 -11.97 5.84
CA ALA A 42 13.15 -10.65 5.24
C ALA A 42 12.27 -9.68 6.05
N LYS A 43 12.28 -8.38 5.70
CA LYS A 43 11.62 -7.32 6.48
C LYS A 43 10.19 -7.63 6.93
N GLY A 44 9.41 -8.42 6.19
CA GLY A 44 8.03 -8.78 6.55
C GLY A 44 7.66 -10.25 6.40
N SER A 45 8.64 -11.14 6.26
CA SER A 45 8.41 -12.56 6.02
C SER A 45 9.49 -13.45 6.62
N VAL A 46 9.13 -14.70 6.86
CA VAL A 46 10.03 -15.80 7.26
C VAL A 46 9.67 -17.06 6.49
N GLN A 47 10.69 -17.87 6.19
CA GLN A 47 10.55 -19.15 5.50
C GLN A 47 10.77 -20.30 6.48
N PHE A 48 9.77 -21.14 6.66
CA PHE A 48 9.87 -22.37 7.45
C PHE A 48 10.16 -23.55 6.52
N PRO A 49 11.32 -24.22 6.64
CA PRO A 49 11.65 -25.38 5.83
C PRO A 49 10.63 -26.52 5.98
N LEU A 50 10.38 -27.29 4.90
CA LEU A 50 9.44 -28.42 4.94
C LEU A 50 10.02 -29.69 5.58
N ASP A 51 11.33 -29.76 5.73
CA ASP A 51 12.06 -30.89 6.35
C ASP A 51 12.11 -30.80 7.88
N LYS A 52 11.56 -29.75 8.47
CA LYS A 52 11.52 -29.51 9.92
C LYS A 52 10.07 -29.30 10.39
N PRO A 53 9.73 -29.72 11.62
CA PRO A 53 8.42 -29.43 12.18
C PRO A 53 8.21 -27.91 12.25
N LEU A 54 6.99 -27.47 11.96
CA LEU A 54 6.64 -26.06 12.08
C LEU A 54 6.73 -25.62 13.55
N PRO A 55 7.32 -24.45 13.85
CA PRO A 55 7.45 -23.95 15.21
C PRO A 55 6.11 -23.33 15.66
N LEU A 56 5.09 -24.16 15.88
CA LEU A 56 3.71 -23.72 16.14
C LEU A 56 3.62 -22.77 17.34
N THR A 57 4.39 -23.01 18.40
CA THR A 57 4.46 -22.11 19.57
C THR A 57 4.94 -20.70 19.20
N LEU A 58 5.96 -20.59 18.35
CA LEU A 58 6.47 -19.30 17.89
C LEU A 58 5.46 -18.61 16.97
N ILE A 59 4.86 -19.37 16.05
CA ILE A 59 3.81 -18.86 15.16
C ILE A 59 2.64 -18.28 15.98
N THR A 60 2.18 -19.00 17.00
CA THR A 60 1.12 -18.54 17.90
C THR A 60 1.48 -17.23 18.59
N LYS A 61 2.69 -17.12 19.16
CA LYS A 61 3.16 -15.88 19.81
C LYS A 61 3.16 -14.69 18.84
N ILE A 62 3.65 -14.89 17.62
CA ILE A 62 3.68 -13.85 16.59
C ILE A 62 2.25 -13.42 16.20
N VAL A 63 1.34 -14.38 16.02
CA VAL A 63 -0.06 -14.08 15.66
C VAL A 63 -0.75 -13.31 16.78
N GLN A 64 -0.59 -13.70 18.04
CA GLN A 64 -1.16 -12.99 19.20
C GLN A 64 -0.63 -11.55 19.31
N PHE A 65 0.67 -11.34 19.08
CA PHE A 65 1.23 -10.00 19.00
C PHE A 65 0.61 -9.18 17.87
N ARG A 66 0.44 -9.78 16.68
CA ARG A 66 -0.18 -9.11 15.53
C ARG A 66 -1.66 -8.78 15.76
N VAL A 67 -2.39 -9.60 16.51
CA VAL A 67 -3.76 -9.31 16.95
C VAL A 67 -3.78 -8.02 17.76
N LYS A 68 -2.96 -7.94 18.82
CA LYS A 68 -2.86 -6.73 19.66
C LYS A 68 -2.52 -5.48 18.85
N GLN A 69 -1.53 -5.58 17.95
CA GLN A 69 -1.17 -4.45 17.08
C GLN A 69 -2.32 -3.99 16.18
N ASN A 70 -3.11 -4.92 15.62
CA ASN A 70 -4.24 -4.57 14.79
C ASN A 70 -5.38 -3.94 15.60
N GLU A 71 -5.65 -4.44 16.81
CA GLU A 71 -6.63 -3.86 17.74
C GLU A 71 -6.25 -2.44 18.18
N GLU A 72 -4.99 -2.21 18.56
CA GLU A 72 -4.48 -0.88 18.91
C GLU A 72 -4.60 0.10 17.74
N LYS A 73 -4.32 -0.37 16.52
CA LYS A 73 -4.48 0.44 15.31
C LYS A 73 -5.95 0.79 15.06
N GLU A 74 -6.87 -0.15 15.32
CA GLU A 74 -8.30 0.09 15.21
C GLU A 74 -8.77 1.14 16.22
N LYS A 75 -8.37 1.02 17.48
CA LYS A 75 -8.70 1.97 18.56
C LYS A 75 -8.21 3.39 18.27
N LYS A 76 -7.10 3.55 17.54
CA LYS A 76 -6.56 4.86 17.13
C LYS A 76 -7.36 5.53 16.03
N LYS A 77 -8.32 4.84 15.39
CA LYS A 77 -9.18 5.47 14.40
C LYS A 77 -10.16 6.41 15.08
N THR A 78 -10.29 7.60 14.52
CA THR A 78 -11.28 8.58 14.94
C THR A 78 -12.35 8.71 13.86
N LEU A 79 -13.61 8.84 14.27
CA LEU A 79 -14.70 9.20 13.38
C LEU A 79 -14.52 10.66 12.96
N ARG A 80 -14.68 10.93 11.66
CA ARG A 80 -14.59 12.26 11.07
C ARG A 80 -15.74 12.46 10.10
N THR A 81 -16.16 13.72 9.96
CA THR A 81 -17.19 14.14 9.01
C THR A 81 -16.59 15.20 8.08
N CYS A 82 -16.75 15.05 6.76
CA CYS A 82 -16.31 16.08 5.81
C CYS A 82 -17.38 17.15 5.59
N LEU A 83 -17.05 18.19 4.81
CA LEU A 83 -17.98 19.28 4.46
C LEU A 83 -19.24 18.81 3.71
N LYS A 84 -19.18 17.67 3.02
CA LYS A 84 -20.35 17.05 2.35
C LYS A 84 -21.19 16.16 3.28
N GLY A 85 -20.84 16.06 4.57
CA GLY A 85 -21.53 15.22 5.55
C GLY A 85 -21.11 13.75 5.58
N HIS A 86 -20.15 13.32 4.74
CA HIS A 86 -19.68 11.94 4.76
C HIS A 86 -18.91 11.61 6.04
N GLN A 87 -19.34 10.53 6.70
CA GLN A 87 -18.70 9.97 7.90
C GLN A 87 -17.67 8.89 7.53
N TYR A 88 -16.48 8.97 8.11
CA TYR A 88 -15.41 7.98 7.87
C TYR A 88 -14.44 7.90 9.03
N TYR A 89 -13.80 6.73 9.18
CA TYR A 89 -12.79 6.48 10.20
C TYR A 89 -11.38 6.62 9.64
N LYS A 90 -10.49 7.30 10.36
CA LYS A 90 -9.08 7.46 9.94
C LYS A 90 -8.12 7.49 11.12
N THR A 91 -6.94 6.90 10.92
CA THR A 91 -5.81 7.04 11.86
C THR A 91 -4.88 8.20 11.49
N SER A 92 -4.76 8.54 10.21
CA SER A 92 -3.89 9.63 9.76
C SER A 92 -4.53 11.00 9.99
N ASP A 93 -3.71 12.02 10.20
CA ASP A 93 -4.09 13.43 10.22
C ASP A 93 -4.71 13.95 8.91
N CYS A 94 -4.34 13.39 7.75
CA CYS A 94 -4.79 13.83 6.43
C CYS A 94 -6.30 14.16 6.38
N PRO A 95 -6.69 15.41 6.03
CA PRO A 95 -8.08 15.87 6.11
C PRO A 95 -8.97 15.28 5.01
N THR A 96 -8.39 14.58 4.03
CA THR A 96 -9.14 14.06 2.88
C THR A 96 -10.14 12.97 3.27
N CYS A 97 -11.37 13.18 2.82
CA CYS A 97 -12.46 12.22 2.88
C CYS A 97 -12.31 11.14 1.79
N PRO A 98 -12.21 9.85 2.14
CA PRO A 98 -12.07 8.77 1.17
C PRO A 98 -13.32 8.57 0.30
N ILE A 99 -14.50 8.97 0.80
CA ILE A 99 -15.76 8.87 0.07
C ILE A 99 -15.79 9.94 -1.02
N CYS A 100 -15.57 11.22 -0.67
CA CYS A 100 -15.45 12.29 -1.66
C CYS A 100 -14.36 11.98 -2.69
N GLU A 101 -13.21 11.45 -2.26
CA GLU A 101 -12.12 11.09 -3.17
C GLU A 101 -12.52 10.03 -4.20
N LYS A 102 -13.40 9.09 -3.81
CA LYS A 102 -13.93 8.07 -4.71
C LYS A 102 -14.95 8.67 -5.69
N GLU A 103 -15.80 9.58 -5.22
CA GLU A 103 -16.78 10.30 -6.06
C GLU A 103 -16.12 11.24 -7.07
N HIS A 104 -15.05 11.94 -6.67
CA HIS A 104 -14.30 12.84 -7.54
C HIS A 104 -13.38 12.11 -8.51
N LYS A 105 -13.24 10.79 -8.41
CA LYS A 105 -12.40 10.02 -9.33
C LYS A 105 -12.98 10.11 -10.75
N PRO A 106 -12.23 10.62 -11.74
CA PRO A 106 -12.69 10.63 -13.13
C PRO A 106 -12.98 9.22 -13.63
N THR A 107 -14.05 9.05 -14.41
CA THR A 107 -14.40 7.80 -15.10
C THR A 107 -13.51 7.56 -16.32
N GLU A 108 -13.09 8.63 -16.97
CA GLU A 108 -12.32 8.61 -18.21
C GLU A 108 -11.02 9.42 -18.12
N GLY A 109 -10.21 9.34 -19.18
CA GLY A 109 -8.93 10.03 -19.30
C GLY A 109 -7.81 9.41 -18.47
N PHE A 110 -6.59 9.95 -18.61
CA PHE A 110 -5.40 9.36 -18.00
C PHE A 110 -5.41 9.42 -16.46
N LEU A 111 -6.12 10.39 -15.86
CA LEU A 111 -6.25 10.52 -14.40
C LEU A 111 -7.10 9.39 -13.78
N SER A 112 -8.03 8.78 -14.53
CA SER A 112 -8.84 7.65 -14.04
C SER A 112 -8.00 6.38 -13.79
N LEU A 113 -6.88 6.26 -14.51
CA LEU A 113 -5.94 5.15 -14.43
C LEU A 113 -5.06 5.20 -13.16
N LEU A 114 -5.00 6.36 -12.51
CA LEU A 114 -4.12 6.63 -11.38
C LEU A 114 -4.81 6.37 -10.02
N ALA A 115 -4.00 5.99 -9.05
CA ALA A 115 -4.43 5.94 -7.65
C ALA A 115 -4.65 7.36 -7.12
N ALA A 116 -5.48 7.51 -6.08
CA ALA A 116 -5.83 8.81 -5.51
C ALA A 116 -4.60 9.69 -5.16
N PRO A 117 -3.53 9.19 -4.51
CA PRO A 117 -2.36 10.02 -4.21
C PRO A 117 -1.68 10.59 -5.47
N ALA A 118 -1.53 9.76 -6.51
CA ALA A 118 -0.89 10.15 -7.76
C ALA A 118 -1.75 11.14 -8.57
N ARG A 119 -3.06 10.90 -8.68
CA ARG A 119 -3.99 11.84 -9.32
C ARG A 119 -3.95 13.20 -8.65
N ARG A 120 -4.09 13.24 -7.31
CA ARG A 120 -4.06 14.49 -6.55
C ARG A 120 -2.74 15.23 -6.67
N ALA A 121 -1.62 14.51 -6.71
CA ALA A 121 -0.31 15.12 -6.90
C ALA A 121 -0.24 15.90 -8.22
N LEU A 122 -0.76 15.33 -9.30
CA LEU A 122 -0.85 15.98 -10.60
C LEU A 122 -1.84 17.16 -10.59
N GLU A 123 -3.03 16.98 -10.04
CA GLU A 123 -4.06 18.02 -9.97
C GLU A 123 -3.59 19.24 -9.15
N ASN A 124 -2.95 19.00 -8.00
CA ASN A 124 -2.36 20.06 -7.17
C ASN A 124 -1.23 20.80 -7.90
N LYS A 125 -0.51 20.12 -8.81
CA LYS A 125 0.49 20.73 -9.68
C LYS A 125 -0.14 21.43 -10.90
N GLY A 126 -1.46 21.40 -11.04
CA GLY A 126 -2.21 21.98 -12.16
C GLY A 126 -2.19 21.12 -13.43
N ILE A 127 -1.72 19.87 -13.35
CA ILE A 127 -1.60 18.95 -14.49
C ILE A 127 -2.92 18.18 -14.64
N LYS A 128 -3.79 18.68 -15.52
CA LYS A 128 -5.09 18.10 -15.83
C LYS A 128 -5.17 17.49 -17.23
N THR A 129 -4.22 17.80 -18.10
CA THR A 129 -4.16 17.27 -19.48
C THR A 129 -2.83 16.61 -19.80
N LEU A 130 -2.82 15.76 -20.84
CA LEU A 130 -1.59 15.10 -21.31
C LEU A 130 -0.59 16.10 -21.91
N GLN A 131 -1.09 17.19 -22.51
CA GLN A 131 -0.24 18.28 -23.02
C GLN A 131 0.45 19.04 -21.89
N GLN A 132 -0.22 19.23 -20.75
CA GLN A 132 0.40 19.80 -19.56
C GLN A 132 1.43 18.83 -18.98
N LEU A 133 1.09 17.54 -18.90
CA LEU A 133 1.99 16.50 -18.40
C LEU A 133 3.28 16.41 -19.23
N ALA A 134 3.17 16.49 -20.56
CA ALA A 134 4.30 16.44 -21.49
C ALA A 134 5.34 17.56 -21.27
N LYS A 135 4.98 18.65 -20.59
CA LYS A 135 5.91 19.75 -20.26
C LYS A 135 6.88 19.41 -19.14
N PHE A 136 6.65 18.32 -18.42
CA PHE A 136 7.47 17.87 -17.30
C PHE A 136 8.34 16.69 -17.71
N THR A 137 9.48 16.57 -17.05
CA THR A 137 10.34 15.39 -17.09
C THR A 137 9.78 14.31 -16.15
N GLU A 138 10.15 13.05 -16.39
CA GLU A 138 9.74 11.97 -15.48
C GLU A 138 10.27 12.15 -14.07
N LYS A 139 11.47 12.73 -13.93
CA LYS A 139 12.10 13.01 -12.63
C LYS A 139 11.29 14.02 -11.84
N GLU A 140 10.81 15.09 -12.48
CA GLU A 140 9.95 16.09 -11.84
C GLU A 140 8.62 15.48 -11.41
N ILE A 141 8.04 14.60 -12.23
CA ILE A 141 6.79 13.92 -11.89
C ILE A 141 6.98 12.94 -10.73
N LEU A 142 8.06 12.16 -10.70
CA LEU A 142 8.38 11.27 -9.59
C LEU A 142 8.69 12.01 -8.29
N ALA A 143 9.19 13.25 -8.38
CA ALA A 143 9.46 14.06 -7.20
C ALA A 143 8.18 14.57 -6.51
N LEU A 144 7.00 14.47 -7.14
CA LEU A 144 5.76 14.89 -6.51
C LEU A 144 5.37 13.94 -5.38
N HIS A 145 5.02 14.51 -4.22
CA HIS A 145 4.55 13.73 -3.08
C HIS A 145 3.27 12.95 -3.43
N GLY A 146 3.30 11.62 -3.27
CA GLY A 146 2.22 10.71 -3.66
C GLY A 146 2.43 10.00 -5.00
N MET A 147 3.49 10.34 -5.75
CA MET A 147 3.87 9.64 -6.97
C MET A 147 4.78 8.45 -6.67
N GLY A 148 4.25 7.24 -6.87
CA GLY A 148 5.03 6.01 -6.81
C GLY A 148 5.54 5.56 -8.19
N PRO A 149 6.59 4.71 -8.26
CA PRO A 149 7.15 4.21 -9.52
C PRO A 149 6.12 3.45 -10.38
N GLY A 150 5.11 2.83 -9.76
CA GLY A 150 4.02 2.18 -10.48
C GLY A 150 3.08 3.12 -11.26
N SER A 151 3.19 4.44 -11.08
CA SER A 151 2.37 5.43 -11.79
C SER A 151 2.97 5.80 -13.15
N LEU A 152 4.31 5.83 -13.26
CA LEU A 152 5.00 6.25 -14.49
C LEU A 152 4.64 5.43 -15.73
N PRO A 153 4.59 4.07 -15.69
CA PRO A 153 4.23 3.29 -16.86
C PRO A 153 2.86 3.68 -17.42
N LYS A 154 1.87 3.92 -16.56
CA LYS A 154 0.52 4.35 -16.97
C LYS A 154 0.53 5.71 -17.65
N LEU A 155 1.33 6.64 -17.12
CA LEU A 155 1.48 7.98 -17.69
C LEU A 155 2.17 7.93 -19.05
N ARG A 156 3.27 7.16 -19.18
CA ARG A 156 3.96 6.94 -20.47
C ARG A 156 2.99 6.37 -21.51
N THR A 157 2.29 5.29 -21.18
CA THR A 157 1.31 4.69 -22.08
C THR A 157 0.23 5.68 -22.51
N SER A 158 -0.23 6.55 -21.60
CA SER A 158 -1.24 7.57 -21.92
C SER A 158 -0.69 8.65 -22.85
N LEU A 159 0.53 9.14 -22.62
CA LEU A 159 1.19 10.10 -23.50
C LEU A 159 1.43 9.52 -24.89
N THR A 160 1.95 8.30 -24.99
CA THR A 160 2.26 7.66 -26.27
C THR A 160 1.00 7.42 -27.12
N LYS A 161 -0.15 7.10 -26.50
CA LYS A 161 -1.43 6.99 -27.21
C LYS A 161 -1.84 8.28 -27.92
N GLU A 162 -1.48 9.44 -27.36
CA GLU A 162 -1.71 10.76 -27.95
C GLU A 162 -0.51 11.29 -28.76
N LYS A 163 0.47 10.43 -29.07
CA LYS A 163 1.72 10.81 -29.75
C LYS A 163 2.53 11.89 -29.01
N LEU A 164 2.37 11.96 -27.70
CA LEU A 164 3.13 12.82 -26.80
C LEU A 164 4.22 12.02 -26.07
N SER A 165 5.18 12.75 -25.49
CA SER A 165 6.20 12.20 -24.61
C SER A 165 6.47 13.18 -23.47
N PHE A 166 7.11 12.69 -22.40
CA PHE A 166 7.65 13.57 -21.37
C PHE A 166 8.73 14.48 -21.98
N LYS A 167 8.93 15.64 -21.35
CA LYS A 167 10.06 16.50 -21.64
C LYS A 167 11.35 15.71 -21.44
N LYS A 168 12.25 15.82 -22.43
CA LYS A 168 13.59 15.23 -22.38
C LYS A 168 14.44 15.88 -21.30
#